data_AF-A0A8C2PDD2-F1
#
_entry.id   AF-A0A8C2PDD2-F1
#
_cell.length_a   1.000
_cell.length_b   1.000
_cell.length_c   1.000
_cell.angle_alpha   90.00
_cell.angle_beta   90.00
_cell.angle_gamma   90.00
#
_symmetry.space_group_name_H-M   'P 1'
#
loop_
_entity.id
_entity.type
_entity.pdbx_description
1 polymer ?
#
loop_
_entity_poly.entity_id
_entity_poly.type
_entity_poly.pdbx_seq_one_letter_code
_entity_poly.pdbx_strand_id
1 'polypeptide(L)'
;HVEGLNVGLENVVGNLLTCVIPLAGGSQRTISLGAGDRQVIQTPLSDSLPISRCSVALLFRQLGITNVLSLFCVPLRHHQRAVSVLRGAYRAQGALPVSDFTYVPILPAQLLEVLSTPTPFIIGVNAAFQAEAQELLDVIVADLDGGTVTVPECVHIPPLPEPLQSQTHSILSMVLDPELELADLAFPPPTTSISSLKMQDKELRAVFLRLFAQLLQGYRWCLHTVRIHPEPVIRFHKAAFLGQRGLVEDDFLMKVLEGMAFAGFVSERGVPYRPTDLFDELVAHEVVRMRADENHPQRVLRHVKELAEQLYKNENPYPAVAMHKVQRPGEASHLRRAPRPFPRLDEGMVQWIVDQAAAKMQGAPPAVKAEKRTTVPSGPPMSAGGLHGNSARRLEVVRNCISYVFEGKMLEAKKLLPAVLRALKGRAARRCLAQELHLHAQQSRAVLDHQQFDFVVRMMNCCLQDCTSLDEHGIAAALLPLVTAFCRKLSPGVTQFAYSCVQEHVVWSTPQFWEAMFYGDVTQRPVMWLGLWSASSTALWTRSAQRVGSPATTSRGCMSWCQVWGLGLGTLPLGGRAQALV
;
A
#
# COMPACT_ATOMS: atom_id res chain seq x y z
N HIS A 1 41.06 -22.18 -18.28
CA HIS A 1 40.16 -21.01 -18.22
C HIS A 1 39.04 -21.09 -19.24
N VAL A 2 39.27 -21.74 -20.39
CA VAL A 2 38.20 -22.27 -21.23
C VAL A 2 38.65 -23.68 -21.67
N GLU A 3 38.27 -24.72 -20.93
CA GLU A 3 38.66 -26.10 -21.30
C GLU A 3 37.77 -26.57 -22.45
N GLY A 4 38.39 -26.95 -23.58
CA GLY A 4 37.69 -27.57 -24.70
C GLY A 4 36.99 -26.64 -25.69
N LEU A 5 37.21 -25.31 -25.64
CA LEU A 5 36.67 -24.39 -26.65
C LEU A 5 37.75 -23.86 -27.59
N ASN A 6 37.45 -23.88 -28.90
CA ASN A 6 38.33 -23.40 -29.97
C ASN A 6 38.25 -21.86 -30.19
N VAL A 7 37.85 -21.09 -29.17
CA VAL A 7 37.60 -19.65 -29.30
C VAL A 7 38.34 -18.88 -28.21
N GLY A 8 38.99 -17.78 -28.60
CA GLY A 8 39.69 -16.87 -27.68
C GLY A 8 38.74 -16.21 -26.67
N LEU A 9 39.25 -15.91 -25.48
CA LEU A 9 38.45 -15.37 -24.38
C LEU A 9 37.93 -13.96 -24.67
N GLU A 10 38.70 -13.18 -25.43
CA GLU A 10 38.38 -11.84 -25.93
C GLU A 10 37.09 -11.87 -26.77
N ASN A 11 36.90 -12.90 -27.59
CA ASN A 11 35.68 -13.10 -28.37
C ASN A 11 34.47 -13.38 -27.49
N VAL A 12 34.63 -14.21 -26.44
CA VAL A 12 33.57 -14.51 -25.49
C VAL A 12 33.13 -13.25 -24.75
N VAL A 13 34.11 -12.48 -24.24
CA VAL A 13 33.87 -11.23 -23.51
C VAL A 13 33.26 -10.16 -24.41
N GLY A 14 33.81 -9.94 -25.60
CA GLY A 14 33.28 -8.98 -26.58
C GLY A 14 31.83 -9.30 -27.00
N ASN A 15 31.53 -10.57 -27.29
CA ASN A 15 30.16 -11.01 -27.60
C ASN A 15 29.20 -10.79 -26.41
N LEU A 16 29.66 -10.98 -25.17
CA LEU A 16 28.85 -10.75 -23.99
C LEU A 16 28.58 -9.25 -23.75
N LEU A 17 29.57 -8.37 -23.97
CA LEU A 17 29.41 -6.92 -23.82
C LEU A 17 28.50 -6.31 -24.89
N THR A 18 28.49 -6.90 -26.08
CA THR A 18 27.68 -6.43 -27.23
C THR A 18 26.29 -7.08 -27.28
N CYS A 19 25.98 -7.97 -26.34
CA CYS A 19 24.71 -8.66 -26.25
C CYS A 19 23.58 -7.69 -25.92
N VAL A 20 22.59 -7.59 -26.83
CA VAL A 20 21.37 -6.80 -26.58
C VAL A 20 20.37 -7.61 -25.76
N ILE A 21 20.11 -7.15 -24.54
CA ILE A 21 19.09 -7.73 -23.66
C ILE A 21 17.70 -7.28 -24.18
N PRO A 22 16.76 -8.20 -24.45
CA PRO A 22 15.41 -7.82 -24.87
C PRO A 22 14.68 -7.07 -23.75
N LEU A 23 13.85 -6.08 -24.09
CA LEU A 23 12.95 -5.45 -23.13
C LEU A 23 11.90 -6.45 -22.60
N ALA A 24 11.31 -6.20 -21.43
CA ALA A 24 10.27 -7.05 -20.86
C ALA A 24 9.05 -7.24 -21.77
N GLY A 25 8.60 -8.49 -21.88
CA GLY A 25 7.59 -8.96 -22.82
C GLY A 25 8.00 -8.84 -24.29
N GLY A 26 9.29 -8.62 -24.56
CA GLY A 26 9.88 -8.74 -25.89
C GLY A 26 10.09 -10.19 -26.31
N SER A 27 10.40 -10.40 -27.59
CA SER A 27 10.69 -11.73 -28.12
C SER A 27 12.00 -12.30 -27.55
N GLN A 28 12.07 -13.63 -27.46
CA GLN A 28 13.31 -14.33 -27.10
C GLN A 28 14.45 -13.92 -28.03
N ARG A 29 15.64 -13.69 -27.46
CA ARG A 29 16.86 -13.44 -28.22
C ARG A 29 17.83 -14.59 -28.02
N THR A 30 18.26 -15.21 -29.12
CA THR A 30 19.35 -16.17 -29.08
C THR A 30 20.67 -15.42 -29.17
N ILE A 31 21.55 -15.66 -28.22
CA ILE A 31 22.91 -15.14 -28.17
C ILE A 31 23.89 -16.29 -28.41
N SER A 32 25.00 -15.99 -29.06
CA SER A 32 26.12 -16.94 -29.16
C SER A 32 27.35 -16.31 -28.54
N LEU A 33 27.90 -16.98 -27.54
CA LEU A 33 29.14 -16.55 -26.90
C LEU A 33 30.39 -17.06 -27.67
N GLY A 34 30.19 -17.80 -28.75
CA GLY A 34 31.23 -18.49 -29.51
C GLY A 34 31.32 -19.98 -29.18
N ALA A 35 32.19 -20.70 -29.90
CA ALA A 35 32.51 -22.11 -29.66
C ALA A 35 31.30 -23.08 -29.66
N GLY A 36 30.28 -22.78 -30.46
CA GLY A 36 29.05 -23.57 -30.54
C GLY A 36 28.05 -23.30 -29.41
N ASP A 37 28.39 -22.44 -28.43
CA ASP A 37 27.48 -22.05 -27.36
C ASP A 37 26.35 -21.18 -27.93
N ARG A 38 25.11 -21.60 -27.69
CA ARG A 38 23.91 -20.82 -27.99
C ARG A 38 23.08 -20.74 -26.72
N GLN A 39 22.78 -19.54 -26.28
CA GLN A 39 21.93 -19.31 -25.12
C GLN A 39 20.72 -18.48 -25.54
N VAL A 40 19.57 -18.74 -24.93
CA VAL A 40 18.39 -17.91 -25.12
C VAL A 40 18.25 -17.02 -23.91
N ILE A 41 18.21 -15.72 -24.15
CA ILE A 41 17.83 -14.73 -23.16
C ILE A 41 16.35 -14.42 -23.37
N GLN A 42 15.62 -14.51 -22.26
CA GLN A 42 14.25 -14.05 -22.18
C GLN A 42 14.09 -13.20 -20.94
N THR A 43 13.31 -12.13 -21.06
CA THR A 43 12.87 -11.25 -19.99
C THR A 43 11.45 -11.61 -19.59
N PRO A 44 11.01 -11.23 -18.38
CA PRO A 44 9.64 -11.50 -17.94
C PRO A 44 8.62 -10.77 -18.83
N LEU A 45 7.34 -11.16 -18.81
CA LEU A 45 6.28 -10.42 -19.53
C LEU A 45 6.10 -9.00 -19.00
N SER A 46 6.14 -8.85 -17.68
CA SER A 46 6.10 -7.59 -16.93
C SER A 46 7.22 -7.54 -15.90
N ASP A 47 7.94 -6.41 -15.87
CA ASP A 47 8.96 -6.11 -14.86
C ASP A 47 8.38 -5.63 -13.53
N SER A 48 7.08 -5.31 -13.50
CA SER A 48 6.40 -4.86 -12.28
C SER A 48 6.24 -5.98 -11.24
N LEU A 49 6.31 -7.23 -11.69
CA LEU A 49 6.25 -8.41 -10.84
C LEU A 49 7.66 -8.94 -10.60
N PRO A 50 8.07 -9.11 -9.33
CA PRO A 50 9.42 -9.56 -9.00
C PRO A 50 9.69 -10.98 -9.55
N ILE A 51 10.94 -11.29 -9.87
CA ILE A 51 11.37 -12.64 -10.31
C ILE A 51 12.10 -13.32 -9.16
N SER A 52 11.58 -14.46 -8.70
CA SER A 52 12.15 -15.24 -7.58
C SER A 52 12.87 -16.50 -8.00
N ARG A 53 12.53 -17.06 -9.17
CA ARG A 53 12.92 -18.42 -9.57
C ARG A 53 12.47 -19.47 -8.53
N CYS A 54 13.33 -19.81 -7.57
CA CYS A 54 13.06 -20.75 -6.47
C CYS A 54 13.38 -20.15 -5.09
N SER A 55 13.76 -18.88 -4.99
CA SER A 55 14.29 -18.29 -3.76
C SER A 55 13.27 -18.25 -2.62
N VAL A 56 11.98 -18.07 -2.93
CA VAL A 56 10.92 -18.04 -1.92
C VAL A 56 10.67 -19.44 -1.39
N ALA A 57 10.59 -20.45 -2.26
CA ALA A 57 10.44 -21.83 -1.82
C ALA A 57 11.62 -22.31 -0.96
N LEU A 58 12.85 -21.97 -1.34
CA LEU A 58 14.03 -22.28 -0.53
C LEU A 58 14.01 -21.61 0.84
N LEU A 59 13.58 -20.35 0.90
CA LEU A 59 13.43 -19.65 2.17
C LEU A 59 12.45 -20.36 3.11
N PHE A 60 11.27 -20.73 2.60
CA PHE A 60 10.28 -21.45 3.40
C PHE A 60 10.79 -22.81 3.87
N ARG A 61 11.58 -23.52 3.06
CA ARG A 61 12.22 -24.78 3.46
C ARG A 61 13.29 -24.60 4.54
N GLN A 62 13.97 -23.46 4.58
CA GLN A 62 15.03 -23.17 5.56
C GLN A 62 14.46 -22.67 6.89
N LEU A 63 13.56 -21.69 6.85
CA LEU A 63 13.07 -21.02 8.08
C LEU A 63 11.71 -21.55 8.57
N GLY A 64 10.92 -22.19 7.71
CA GLY A 64 9.54 -22.57 8.04
C GLY A 64 8.55 -21.39 8.02
N ILE A 65 7.26 -21.71 8.10
CA ILE A 65 6.16 -20.73 7.92
C ILE A 65 6.21 -19.61 8.96
N THR A 66 6.29 -19.98 10.24
CA THR A 66 6.20 -19.03 11.37
C THR A 66 7.30 -17.97 11.31
N ASN A 67 8.53 -18.40 11.07
CA ASN A 67 9.69 -17.50 10.99
C ASN A 67 9.59 -16.58 9.77
N VAL A 68 9.18 -17.10 8.61
CA VAL A 68 9.00 -16.28 7.41
C VAL A 68 7.88 -15.25 7.60
N LEU A 69 6.75 -15.63 8.21
CA LEU A 69 5.68 -14.68 8.53
C LEU A 69 6.13 -13.66 9.58
N SER A 70 6.93 -14.04 10.57
CA SER A 70 7.51 -13.11 11.55
C SER A 70 8.42 -12.08 10.86
N LEU A 71 9.34 -12.54 9.99
CA LEU A 71 10.21 -11.67 9.19
C LEU A 71 9.43 -10.75 8.25
N PHE A 72 8.32 -11.25 7.68
CA PHE A 72 7.42 -10.44 6.88
C PHE A 72 6.76 -9.32 7.69
N CYS A 73 6.45 -9.59 8.96
CA CYS A 73 5.78 -8.65 9.85
C CYS A 73 6.70 -7.57 10.42
N VAL A 74 8.03 -7.71 10.29
CA VAL A 74 9.01 -6.74 10.76
C VAL A 74 8.69 -5.36 10.16
N PRO A 75 8.22 -4.40 10.97
CA PRO A 75 7.98 -3.06 10.49
C PRO A 75 9.35 -2.45 10.24
N LEU A 76 9.73 -2.31 8.98
CA LEU A 76 10.97 -1.65 8.59
C LEU A 76 10.84 -0.12 8.82
N ARG A 77 10.80 0.26 10.10
CA ARG A 77 10.97 1.62 10.60
C ARG A 77 12.45 1.86 10.90
N HIS A 78 12.81 3.12 11.14
CA HIS A 78 14.15 3.67 11.37
C HIS A 78 15.11 2.94 12.34
N HIS A 79 14.72 1.85 13.02
CA HIS A 79 15.55 1.15 14.01
C HIS A 79 15.55 -0.39 13.87
N GLN A 80 14.77 -0.99 12.96
CA GLN A 80 14.71 -2.45 12.84
C GLN A 80 15.59 -2.92 11.68
N ARG A 81 16.58 -3.72 12.03
CA ARG A 81 17.63 -4.23 11.16
C ARG A 81 17.47 -5.74 11.07
N ALA A 82 17.57 -6.31 9.89
CA ALA A 82 17.52 -7.75 9.70
C ALA A 82 18.81 -8.24 9.05
N VAL A 83 19.48 -9.22 9.67
CA VAL A 83 20.58 -9.93 9.01
C VAL A 83 19.98 -11.10 8.23
N SER A 84 19.82 -10.95 6.92
CA SER A 84 19.48 -12.06 6.03
C SER A 84 19.86 -11.78 4.56
N VAL A 85 20.13 -12.86 3.81
CA VAL A 85 20.51 -12.86 2.38
C VAL A 85 19.32 -12.53 1.45
N LEU A 86 18.16 -12.13 1.98
CA LEU A 86 16.87 -12.41 1.33
C LEU A 86 16.18 -11.22 0.64
N ARG A 87 16.88 -10.32 -0.07
CA ARG A 87 16.18 -9.37 -0.98
C ARG A 87 15.36 -10.11 -2.02
N GLY A 88 15.84 -11.24 -2.52
CA GLY A 88 15.12 -12.07 -3.48
C GLY A 88 13.78 -12.55 -2.93
N ALA A 89 13.72 -12.99 -1.68
CA ALA A 89 12.49 -13.50 -1.08
C ALA A 89 11.60 -12.39 -0.51
N TYR A 90 12.16 -11.37 0.16
CA TYR A 90 11.39 -10.23 0.67
C TYR A 90 10.80 -9.39 -0.47
N ARG A 91 11.58 -9.12 -1.54
CA ARG A 91 11.08 -8.44 -2.75
C ARG A 91 10.13 -9.32 -3.56
N ALA A 92 10.29 -10.65 -3.56
CA ALA A 92 9.40 -11.55 -4.29
C ALA A 92 8.09 -11.88 -3.57
N GLN A 93 8.05 -11.73 -2.25
CA GLN A 93 6.83 -11.80 -1.46
C GLN A 93 5.99 -10.52 -1.62
N GLY A 94 6.61 -9.36 -1.85
CA GLY A 94 5.99 -8.03 -1.74
C GLY A 94 5.39 -7.40 -3.01
N ALA A 95 4.22 -6.74 -2.85
CA ALA A 95 3.72 -5.68 -3.74
C ALA A 95 4.28 -4.27 -3.37
N LEU A 96 4.94 -4.16 -2.21
CA LEU A 96 5.55 -2.92 -1.70
C LEU A 96 7.00 -2.79 -2.21
N PRO A 97 7.43 -1.59 -2.64
CA PRO A 97 8.81 -1.36 -3.07
C PRO A 97 9.75 -1.47 -1.87
N VAL A 98 10.65 -2.47 -1.91
CA VAL A 98 11.77 -2.65 -0.96
C VAL A 98 12.93 -1.69 -1.29
N SER A 99 12.72 -0.73 -2.18
CA SER A 99 13.74 0.16 -2.74
C SER A 99 14.38 1.07 -1.69
N ASP A 100 13.72 1.27 -0.55
CA ASP A 100 14.07 2.29 0.43
C ASP A 100 15.03 1.79 1.53
N PHE A 101 15.44 0.52 1.50
CA PHE A 101 16.32 -0.08 2.52
C PHE A 101 17.71 -0.41 1.97
N THR A 102 18.73 -0.24 2.82
CA THR A 102 20.09 -0.68 2.52
C THR A 102 20.11 -2.21 2.42
N TYR A 103 20.47 -2.74 1.26
CA TYR A 103 20.58 -4.17 1.05
C TYR A 103 21.99 -4.58 0.63
N VAL A 104 22.61 -5.46 1.42
CA VAL A 104 23.91 -6.05 1.13
C VAL A 104 23.77 -7.57 1.15
N PRO A 105 23.74 -8.27 0.00
CA PRO A 105 23.49 -9.71 -0.03
C PRO A 105 24.50 -10.52 0.78
N ILE A 106 25.77 -10.11 0.77
CA ILE A 106 26.86 -10.70 1.53
C ILE A 106 27.80 -9.56 1.93
N LEU A 107 27.94 -9.33 3.23
CA LEU A 107 28.82 -8.32 3.80
C LEU A 107 30.26 -8.88 3.88
N PRO A 108 31.24 -8.21 3.27
CA PRO A 108 32.65 -8.53 3.47
C PRO A 108 33.06 -8.32 4.93
N ALA A 109 34.00 -9.14 5.42
CA ALA A 109 34.47 -9.09 6.81
C ALA A 109 35.02 -7.71 7.21
N GLN A 110 35.66 -7.00 6.27
CA GLN A 110 36.23 -5.67 6.52
C GLN A 110 35.17 -4.59 6.77
N LEU A 111 33.89 -4.87 6.49
CA LEU A 111 32.79 -3.92 6.62
C LEU A 111 31.79 -4.32 7.72
N LEU A 112 32.17 -5.21 8.65
CA LEU A 112 31.31 -5.65 9.75
C LEU A 112 30.78 -4.50 10.61
N GLU A 113 31.53 -3.39 10.71
CA GLU A 113 31.10 -2.17 11.40
C GLU A 113 29.79 -1.58 10.86
N VAL A 114 29.42 -1.88 9.61
CA VAL A 114 28.16 -1.43 9.00
C VAL A 114 26.93 -2.02 9.72
N LEU A 115 27.07 -3.15 10.41
CA LEU A 115 25.97 -3.75 11.18
C LEU A 115 25.51 -2.86 12.35
N SER A 116 26.38 -1.97 12.84
CA SER A 116 26.08 -1.01 13.91
C SER A 116 25.45 0.29 13.40
N THR A 117 25.16 0.39 12.09
CA THR A 117 24.60 1.62 11.52
C THR A 117 23.15 1.84 11.97
N PRO A 118 22.73 3.08 12.27
CA PRO A 118 21.37 3.35 12.73
C PRO A 118 20.33 3.18 11.64
N THR A 119 20.73 3.10 10.37
CA THR A 119 19.81 2.98 9.23
C THR A 119 19.24 1.56 9.10
N PRO A 120 17.94 1.38 8.81
CA PRO A 120 17.37 0.07 8.55
C PRO A 120 18.07 -0.63 7.39
N PHE A 121 18.38 -1.90 7.56
CA PHE A 121 19.09 -2.69 6.55
C PHE A 121 18.63 -4.14 6.49
N ILE A 122 18.92 -4.77 5.35
CA ILE A 122 18.87 -6.21 5.12
C ILE A 122 20.27 -6.65 4.66
N ILE A 123 21.03 -7.29 5.53
CA ILE A 123 22.43 -7.64 5.26
C ILE A 123 22.66 -9.14 5.43
N GLY A 124 23.28 -9.82 4.48
CA GLY A 124 23.75 -11.19 4.66
C GLY A 124 25.12 -11.22 5.30
N VAL A 125 25.30 -12.00 6.36
CA VAL A 125 26.59 -12.20 7.04
C VAL A 125 26.95 -13.69 6.94
N ASN A 126 28.24 -13.99 6.74
CA ASN A 126 28.71 -15.36 6.76
C ASN A 126 28.63 -15.95 8.17
N ALA A 127 28.31 -17.23 8.32
CA ALA A 127 28.21 -17.90 9.63
C ALA A 127 29.47 -17.75 10.50
N ALA A 128 30.65 -17.58 9.90
CA ALA A 128 31.90 -17.30 10.62
C ALA A 128 31.86 -16.01 11.47
N PHE A 129 30.96 -15.07 11.18
CA PHE A 129 30.79 -13.80 11.89
C PHE A 129 29.40 -13.67 12.55
N GLN A 130 28.78 -14.80 12.89
CA GLN A 130 27.45 -14.84 13.50
C GLN A 130 27.46 -14.22 14.92
N ALA A 131 28.55 -14.40 15.67
CA ALA A 131 28.67 -13.89 17.04
C ALA A 131 28.57 -12.36 17.08
N GLU A 132 29.25 -11.68 16.17
CA GLU A 132 29.25 -10.23 16.03
C GLU A 132 27.85 -9.68 15.70
N ALA A 133 27.05 -10.42 14.93
CA ALA A 133 25.66 -10.05 14.65
C ALA A 133 24.74 -10.26 15.86
N GLN A 134 25.01 -11.26 16.70
CA GLN A 134 24.21 -11.57 17.89
C GLN A 134 24.46 -10.62 19.07
N GLU A 135 25.61 -9.95 19.11
CA GLU A 135 25.92 -8.94 20.13
C GLU A 135 25.07 -7.65 19.97
N LEU A 136 24.42 -7.46 18.82
CA LEU A 136 23.64 -6.27 18.51
C LEU A 136 22.23 -6.35 19.13
N LEU A 137 21.95 -5.44 20.06
CA LEU A 137 20.71 -5.45 20.86
C LEU A 137 19.44 -5.08 20.09
N ASP A 138 19.57 -4.54 18.87
CA ASP A 138 18.48 -3.98 18.06
C ASP A 138 18.40 -4.62 16.65
N VAL A 139 19.05 -5.77 16.45
CA VAL A 139 19.10 -6.48 15.17
C VAL A 139 18.38 -7.82 15.26
N ILE A 140 17.45 -8.07 14.34
CA ILE A 140 16.83 -9.37 14.15
C ILE A 140 17.78 -10.24 13.34
N VAL A 141 18.10 -11.42 13.85
CA VAL A 141 19.02 -12.36 13.20
C VAL A 141 18.23 -13.56 12.68
N ALA A 142 18.30 -13.81 11.37
CA ALA A 142 17.73 -15.00 10.75
C ALA A 142 18.85 -15.98 10.39
N ASP A 143 18.96 -17.06 11.15
CA ASP A 143 19.91 -18.15 10.90
C ASP A 143 19.28 -19.14 9.91
N LEU A 144 19.76 -19.12 8.67
CA LEU A 144 19.26 -19.98 7.60
C LEU A 144 19.74 -21.43 7.73
N ASP A 145 20.86 -21.66 8.41
CA ASP A 145 21.44 -22.99 8.60
C ASP A 145 20.76 -23.68 9.80
N GLY A 146 20.52 -22.93 10.87
CA GLY A 146 19.78 -23.38 12.05
C GLY A 146 18.25 -23.34 11.88
N GLY A 147 17.73 -22.63 10.88
CA GLY A 147 16.29 -22.47 10.65
C GLY A 147 15.57 -21.64 11.71
N THR A 148 16.27 -20.68 12.34
CA THR A 148 15.76 -19.90 13.48
C THR A 148 15.77 -18.40 13.21
N VAL A 149 14.88 -17.68 13.91
CA VAL A 149 14.85 -16.21 13.90
C VAL A 149 14.93 -15.74 15.34
N THR A 150 15.99 -15.02 15.67
CA THR A 150 16.21 -14.42 16.98
C THR A 150 15.78 -12.96 16.94
N VAL A 151 14.82 -12.62 17.79
CA VAL A 151 14.29 -11.26 17.94
C VAL A 151 14.77 -10.73 19.29
N PRO A 152 15.53 -9.61 19.32
CA PRO A 152 15.95 -9.02 20.59
C PRO A 152 14.77 -8.55 21.43
N GLU A 153 14.91 -8.55 22.77
CA GLU A 153 13.84 -8.18 23.70
C GLU A 153 13.31 -6.74 23.50
N CYS A 154 14.14 -5.83 22.99
CA CYS A 154 13.73 -4.45 22.73
C CYS A 154 12.91 -4.30 21.44
N VAL A 155 12.75 -5.37 20.64
CA VAL A 155 12.08 -5.34 19.34
C VAL A 155 10.75 -6.07 19.41
N HIS A 156 9.66 -5.32 19.28
CA HIS A 156 8.31 -5.89 19.16
C HIS A 156 7.87 -5.96 17.69
N ILE A 157 7.65 -7.18 17.21
CA ILE A 157 7.09 -7.46 15.88
C ILE A 157 5.57 -7.65 16.04
N PRO A 158 4.73 -6.72 15.55
CA PRO A 158 3.30 -6.90 15.60
C PRO A 158 2.87 -8.01 14.63
N PRO A 159 1.95 -8.90 15.02
CA PRO A 159 1.44 -9.94 14.14
C PRO A 159 0.55 -9.36 13.03
N LEU A 160 0.34 -10.13 11.97
CA LEU A 160 -0.70 -9.84 10.98
C LEU A 160 -2.10 -9.73 11.64
N PRO A 161 -3.00 -8.88 11.13
CA PRO A 161 -4.36 -8.79 11.65
C PRO A 161 -5.11 -10.12 11.48
N GLU A 162 -5.84 -10.57 12.50
CA GLU A 162 -6.76 -11.70 12.34
C GLU A 162 -8.01 -11.28 11.54
N PRO A 163 -8.59 -12.16 10.71
CA PRO A 163 -8.26 -13.58 10.52
C PRO A 163 -7.16 -13.85 9.47
N LEU A 164 -6.50 -12.82 8.93
CA LEU A 164 -5.55 -12.98 7.81
C LEU A 164 -4.32 -13.78 8.21
N GLN A 165 -3.85 -13.67 9.46
CA GLN A 165 -2.71 -14.42 9.96
C GLN A 165 -2.97 -15.93 9.90
N SER A 166 -4.02 -16.39 10.58
CA SER A 166 -4.40 -17.80 10.66
C SER A 166 -4.71 -18.40 9.28
N GLN A 167 -5.40 -17.65 8.42
CA GLN A 167 -5.69 -18.07 7.05
C GLN A 167 -4.44 -18.19 6.19
N THR A 168 -3.56 -17.19 6.22
CA THR A 168 -2.31 -17.22 5.45
C THR A 168 -1.46 -18.41 5.89
N HIS A 169 -1.33 -18.63 7.19
CA HIS A 169 -0.63 -19.78 7.73
C HIS A 169 -1.22 -21.11 7.23
N SER A 170 -2.54 -21.29 7.31
CA SER A 170 -3.23 -22.50 6.83
C SER A 170 -2.98 -22.76 5.34
N ILE A 171 -3.06 -21.72 4.50
CA ILE A 171 -2.82 -21.85 3.06
C ILE A 171 -1.36 -22.21 2.77
N LEU A 172 -0.41 -21.60 3.48
CA LEU A 172 1.01 -21.91 3.35
C LEU A 172 1.30 -23.37 3.73
N SER A 173 0.68 -23.88 4.81
CA SER A 173 0.81 -25.28 5.22
C SER A 173 0.31 -26.23 4.12
N MET A 174 -0.86 -25.97 3.53
CA MET A 174 -1.39 -26.80 2.45
C MET A 174 -0.55 -26.77 1.16
N VAL A 175 0.19 -25.68 0.90
CA VAL A 175 1.09 -25.55 -0.26
C VAL A 175 2.45 -26.22 -0.03
N LEU A 176 2.99 -26.11 1.18
CA LEU A 176 4.28 -26.71 1.52
C LEU A 176 4.18 -28.21 1.70
N ASP A 177 3.14 -28.65 2.42
CA ASP A 177 2.96 -30.01 2.89
C ASP A 177 1.53 -30.51 2.55
N PRO A 178 1.20 -30.69 1.26
CA PRO A 178 -0.15 -31.10 0.82
C PRO A 178 -0.56 -32.48 1.35
N GLU A 179 0.40 -33.30 1.75
CA GLU A 179 0.17 -34.62 2.34
C GLU A 179 -0.49 -34.54 3.73
N LEU A 180 -0.34 -33.42 4.45
CA LEU A 180 -0.97 -33.22 5.76
C LEU A 180 -2.51 -33.29 5.69
N GLU A 181 -3.12 -32.91 4.55
CA GLU A 181 -4.58 -33.04 4.37
C GLU A 181 -5.05 -34.50 4.33
N LEU A 182 -4.15 -35.41 3.93
CA LEU A 182 -4.43 -36.83 3.76
C LEU A 182 -3.85 -37.68 4.89
N ALA A 183 -3.13 -37.06 5.84
CA ALA A 183 -2.44 -37.76 6.93
C ALA A 183 -3.40 -38.58 7.80
N ASP A 184 -4.65 -38.13 7.94
CA ASP A 184 -5.70 -38.81 8.72
C ASP A 184 -6.45 -39.90 7.92
N LEU A 185 -6.21 -40.03 6.61
CA LEU A 185 -6.86 -41.05 5.78
C LEU A 185 -6.10 -42.38 5.87
N ALA A 186 -6.76 -43.42 6.40
CA ALA A 186 -6.20 -44.77 6.45
C ALA A 186 -5.84 -45.35 5.06
N PHE A 187 -6.50 -44.87 4.00
CA PHE A 187 -6.28 -45.28 2.61
C PHE A 187 -6.22 -44.04 1.70
N PRO A 188 -5.06 -43.37 1.60
CA PRO A 188 -4.93 -42.17 0.77
C PRO A 188 -5.07 -42.54 -0.72
N PRO A 189 -5.74 -41.70 -1.54
CA PRO A 189 -5.83 -41.92 -2.97
C PRO A 189 -4.43 -41.86 -3.62
N PRO A 190 -4.17 -42.63 -4.69
CA PRO A 190 -2.90 -42.57 -5.39
C PRO A 190 -2.72 -41.20 -6.06
N THR A 191 -1.70 -40.46 -5.57
CA THR A 191 -1.07 -39.25 -6.11
C THR A 191 -1.76 -37.89 -5.87
N THR A 192 -1.28 -37.18 -4.86
CA THR A 192 -1.04 -35.73 -4.92
C THR A 192 0.43 -35.52 -5.24
N SER A 193 0.79 -35.34 -6.52
CA SER A 193 2.17 -35.04 -6.89
C SER A 193 2.58 -33.68 -6.31
N ILE A 194 3.63 -33.67 -5.48
CA ILE A 194 4.22 -32.44 -4.95
C ILE A 194 4.66 -31.55 -6.12
N SER A 195 4.28 -30.28 -6.09
CA SER A 195 4.71 -29.27 -7.07
C SER A 195 6.23 -29.23 -7.16
N SER A 196 6.78 -29.09 -8.37
CA SER A 196 8.21 -28.83 -8.53
C SER A 196 8.62 -27.57 -7.73
N LEU A 197 9.86 -27.50 -7.24
CA LEU A 197 10.33 -26.37 -6.43
C LEU A 197 10.07 -25.00 -7.10
N LYS A 198 10.19 -24.92 -8.43
CA LYS A 198 9.89 -23.73 -9.22
C LYS A 198 8.41 -23.34 -9.17
N MET A 199 7.52 -24.33 -9.19
CA MET A 199 6.07 -24.09 -9.16
C MET A 199 5.61 -23.80 -7.73
N GLN A 200 6.13 -24.53 -6.74
CA GLN A 200 5.88 -24.28 -5.32
C GLN A 200 6.30 -22.86 -4.93
N ASP A 201 7.40 -22.34 -5.49
CA ASP A 201 7.79 -20.93 -5.33
C ASP A 201 6.71 -19.95 -5.82
N LYS A 202 6.03 -20.25 -6.94
CA LYS A 202 4.93 -19.41 -7.47
C LYS A 202 3.66 -19.55 -6.65
N GLU A 203 3.36 -20.74 -6.15
CA GLU A 203 2.25 -20.98 -5.25
C GLU A 203 2.42 -20.17 -3.96
N LEU A 204 3.60 -20.24 -3.33
CA LEU A 204 3.91 -19.43 -2.15
C LEU A 204 3.78 -17.93 -2.42
N ARG A 205 4.30 -17.44 -3.55
CA ARG A 205 4.16 -16.03 -3.94
C ARG A 205 2.72 -15.63 -4.21
N ALA A 206 1.92 -16.52 -4.80
CA ALA A 206 0.50 -16.29 -4.98
C ALA A 206 -0.23 -16.15 -3.63
N VAL A 207 0.17 -16.89 -2.60
CA VAL A 207 -0.35 -16.70 -1.23
C VAL A 207 -0.04 -15.30 -0.70
N PHE A 208 1.18 -14.80 -0.86
CA PHE A 208 1.51 -13.42 -0.46
C PHE A 208 0.79 -12.38 -1.31
N LEU A 209 0.67 -12.58 -2.62
CA LEU A 209 -0.06 -11.65 -3.48
C LEU A 209 -1.52 -11.50 -3.03
N ARG A 210 -2.14 -12.62 -2.63
CA ARG A 210 -3.45 -12.65 -1.98
C ARG A 210 -3.46 -11.88 -0.67
N LEU A 211 -2.50 -12.15 0.23
CA LEU A 211 -2.37 -11.43 1.49
C LEU A 211 -2.26 -9.92 1.26
N PHE A 212 -1.43 -9.46 0.32
CA PHE A 212 -1.29 -8.05 -0.03
C PHE A 212 -2.58 -7.46 -0.57
N ALA A 213 -3.31 -8.18 -1.43
CA ALA A 213 -4.57 -7.69 -1.95
C ALA A 213 -5.64 -7.55 -0.85
N GLN A 214 -5.66 -8.45 0.14
CA GLN A 214 -6.52 -8.32 1.32
C GLN A 214 -6.07 -7.21 2.26
N LEU A 215 -4.76 -7.09 2.52
CA LEU A 215 -4.19 -6.04 3.38
C LEU A 215 -4.38 -4.65 2.80
N LEU A 216 -4.30 -4.48 1.47
CA LEU A 216 -4.39 -3.19 0.79
C LEU A 216 -5.72 -3.00 0.06
N GLN A 217 -6.71 -3.86 0.31
CA GLN A 217 -8.03 -3.72 -0.31
C GLN A 217 -8.60 -2.32 -0.09
N GLY A 218 -9.00 -1.66 -1.17
CA GLY A 218 -9.61 -0.34 -1.14
C GLY A 218 -8.63 0.81 -0.93
N TYR A 219 -7.31 0.59 -0.93
CA TYR A 219 -6.32 1.67 -0.74
C TYR A 219 -6.53 2.84 -1.71
N ARG A 220 -6.96 2.55 -2.96
CA ARG A 220 -7.20 3.57 -3.99
C ARG A 220 -8.33 4.53 -3.64
N TRP A 221 -9.34 4.08 -2.89
CA TRP A 221 -10.42 4.93 -2.39
C TRP A 221 -9.95 5.92 -1.32
N CYS A 222 -8.76 5.71 -0.77
CA CYS A 222 -8.13 6.59 0.20
C CYS A 222 -6.99 7.43 -0.40
N LEU A 223 -6.84 7.46 -1.73
CA LEU A 223 -5.87 8.32 -2.40
C LEU A 223 -6.47 9.67 -2.75
N HIS A 224 -5.82 10.75 -2.31
CA HIS A 224 -6.18 12.12 -2.61
C HIS A 224 -5.13 12.72 -3.52
N THR A 225 -5.52 13.14 -4.72
CA THR A 225 -4.59 13.79 -5.67
C THR A 225 -4.66 15.30 -5.52
N VAL A 226 -3.58 15.91 -5.07
CA VAL A 226 -3.44 17.34 -4.82
C VAL A 226 -2.76 17.98 -6.03
N ARG A 227 -3.49 18.82 -6.77
CA ARG A 227 -3.07 19.38 -8.08
C ARG A 227 -2.68 20.86 -8.04
N ILE A 228 -2.35 21.39 -6.87
CA ILE A 228 -1.92 22.78 -6.70
C ILE A 228 -0.46 23.03 -7.08
N HIS A 229 0.32 21.96 -7.28
CA HIS A 229 1.71 21.99 -7.72
C HIS A 229 1.82 21.55 -9.20
N PRO A 230 2.89 21.94 -9.92
CA PRO A 230 3.13 21.50 -11.30
C PRO A 230 3.11 19.97 -11.44
N GLU A 231 3.63 19.27 -10.43
CA GLU A 231 3.52 17.83 -10.30
C GLU A 231 2.43 17.47 -9.28
N PRO A 232 1.45 16.63 -9.64
CA PRO A 232 0.39 16.24 -8.74
C PRO A 232 0.95 15.41 -7.57
N VAL A 233 0.67 15.85 -6.35
CA VAL A 233 1.08 15.14 -5.13
C VAL A 233 -0.05 14.19 -4.72
N ILE A 234 0.26 12.91 -4.55
CA ILE A 234 -0.72 11.92 -4.11
C ILE A 234 -0.55 11.70 -2.61
N ARG A 235 -1.61 11.96 -1.84
CA ARG A 235 -1.66 11.73 -0.39
C ARG A 235 -2.55 10.52 -0.09
N PHE A 236 -2.20 9.78 0.96
CA PHE A 236 -3.00 8.67 1.44
C PHE A 236 -3.74 9.03 2.73
N HIS A 237 -5.06 8.87 2.73
CA HIS A 237 -5.91 9.16 3.88
C HIS A 237 -5.95 7.96 4.85
N LYS A 238 -4.89 7.79 5.63
CA LYS A 238 -4.70 6.69 6.60
C LYS A 238 -5.92 6.44 7.51
N ALA A 239 -6.43 7.51 8.13
CA ALA A 239 -7.61 7.49 8.99
C ALA A 239 -8.88 6.90 8.33
N ALA A 240 -9.13 7.23 7.06
CA ALA A 240 -10.27 6.73 6.32
C ALA A 240 -10.10 5.24 6.00
N PHE A 241 -8.89 4.84 5.61
CA PHE A 241 -8.56 3.46 5.29
C PHE A 241 -8.72 2.52 6.50
N LEU A 242 -8.09 2.85 7.63
CA LEU A 242 -8.17 2.05 8.84
C LEU A 242 -9.58 2.06 9.43
N GLY A 243 -10.19 3.24 9.47
CA GLY A 243 -11.50 3.48 10.04
C GLY A 243 -12.66 2.80 9.32
N GLN A 244 -12.60 2.70 7.99
CA GLN A 244 -13.61 1.97 7.21
C GLN A 244 -13.51 0.46 7.37
N ARG A 245 -12.33 -0.04 7.78
CA ARG A 245 -12.04 -1.46 7.94
C ARG A 245 -12.08 -1.95 9.38
N GLY A 246 -12.27 -1.05 10.35
CA GLY A 246 -12.24 -1.38 11.78
C GLY A 246 -10.84 -1.75 12.28
N LEU A 247 -9.78 -1.27 11.62
CA LEU A 247 -8.38 -1.60 11.92
C LEU A 247 -7.63 -0.40 12.54
N VAL A 248 -8.34 0.52 13.20
CA VAL A 248 -7.74 1.74 13.79
C VAL A 248 -6.75 1.42 14.91
N GLU A 249 -7.00 0.34 15.64
CA GLU A 249 -6.15 -0.12 16.76
C GLU A 249 -5.15 -1.21 16.34
N ASP A 250 -5.10 -1.57 15.05
CA ASP A 250 -4.21 -2.61 14.55
C ASP A 250 -2.76 -2.09 14.45
N ASP A 251 -1.88 -2.58 15.32
CA ASP A 251 -0.50 -2.11 15.44
C ASP A 251 0.32 -2.40 14.16
N PHE A 252 0.13 -3.56 13.53
CA PHE A 252 0.84 -3.92 12.31
C PHE A 252 0.53 -2.96 11.16
N LEU A 253 -0.76 -2.79 10.84
CA LEU A 253 -1.19 -1.97 9.73
C LEU A 253 -0.93 -0.48 9.98
N MET A 254 -1.05 -0.02 11.23
CA MET A 254 -0.65 1.33 11.63
C MET A 254 0.82 1.60 11.28
N LYS A 255 1.72 0.67 11.58
CA LYS A 255 3.15 0.77 11.27
C LYS A 255 3.46 0.64 9.78
N VAL A 256 2.79 -0.27 9.07
CA VAL A 256 2.95 -0.43 7.61
C VAL A 256 2.62 0.88 6.89
N LEU A 257 1.49 1.50 7.23
CA LEU A 257 1.03 2.73 6.57
C LEU A 257 1.87 3.97 6.90
N GLU A 258 2.68 3.92 7.97
CA GLU A 258 3.68 4.94 8.32
C GLU A 258 5.05 4.67 7.71
N GLY A 259 5.29 3.47 7.18
CA GLY A 259 6.58 3.06 6.66
C GLY A 259 6.93 3.72 5.33
N MET A 260 8.23 3.96 5.12
CA MET A 260 8.75 4.54 3.87
C MET A 260 8.38 3.70 2.65
N ALA A 261 8.43 2.36 2.76
CA ALA A 261 8.03 1.46 1.69
C ALA A 261 6.56 1.67 1.26
N PHE A 262 5.67 2.03 2.18
CA PHE A 262 4.28 2.35 1.83
C PHE A 262 4.16 3.74 1.17
N ALA A 263 4.97 4.72 1.59
CA ALA A 263 5.06 6.00 0.89
C ALA A 263 5.58 5.83 -0.56
N GLY A 264 6.58 4.99 -0.77
CA GLY A 264 7.05 4.57 -2.10
C GLY A 264 5.94 3.89 -2.90
N PHE A 265 5.22 2.95 -2.28
CA PHE A 265 4.05 2.31 -2.90
C PHE A 265 2.99 3.31 -3.36
N VAL A 266 2.63 4.30 -2.52
CA VAL A 266 1.65 5.33 -2.88
C VAL A 266 2.17 6.21 -4.02
N SER A 267 3.45 6.54 -4.02
CA SER A 267 4.07 7.37 -5.05
C SER A 267 4.11 6.66 -6.41
N GLU A 268 4.48 5.38 -6.44
CA GLU A 268 4.56 4.59 -7.67
C GLU A 268 3.17 4.13 -8.16
N ARG A 269 2.37 3.53 -7.27
CA ARG A 269 1.11 2.88 -7.65
C ARG A 269 -0.12 3.77 -7.54
N GLY A 270 -0.02 4.88 -6.82
CA GLY A 270 -1.14 5.81 -6.63
C GLY A 270 -1.53 6.57 -7.89
N VAL A 271 -0.61 6.70 -8.87
CA VAL A 271 -0.85 7.40 -10.13
C VAL A 271 -2.08 6.80 -10.84
N PRO A 272 -3.11 7.60 -11.19
CA PRO A 272 -4.33 7.07 -11.80
C PRO A 272 -4.16 6.45 -13.18
N TYR A 273 -3.20 6.95 -13.97
CA TYR A 273 -2.99 6.54 -15.36
C TYR A 273 -1.57 6.00 -15.55
N ARG A 274 -1.44 4.67 -15.55
CA ARG A 274 -0.16 3.95 -15.64
C ARG A 274 -0.38 2.53 -16.19
N PRO A 275 0.68 1.77 -16.54
CA PRO A 275 0.53 0.34 -16.79
C PRO A 275 -0.02 -0.37 -15.55
N THR A 276 -0.96 -1.29 -15.75
CA THR A 276 -1.54 -2.13 -14.70
C THR A 276 -0.86 -3.49 -14.67
N ASP A 277 -0.77 -4.08 -13.48
CA ASP A 277 -0.23 -5.43 -13.30
C ASP A 277 -1.17 -6.35 -12.52
N LEU A 278 -0.71 -7.58 -12.28
CA LEU A 278 -1.50 -8.62 -11.63
C LEU A 278 -2.00 -8.20 -10.23
N PHE A 279 -1.23 -7.39 -9.49
CA PHE A 279 -1.67 -6.89 -8.20
C PHE A 279 -2.85 -5.93 -8.35
N ASP A 280 -2.81 -5.04 -9.34
CA ASP A 280 -3.91 -4.10 -9.60
C ASP A 280 -5.21 -4.83 -9.98
N GLU A 281 -5.11 -5.86 -10.82
CA GLU A 281 -6.26 -6.71 -11.20
C GLU A 281 -6.82 -7.46 -9.98
N LEU A 282 -5.95 -8.03 -9.15
CA LEU A 282 -6.34 -8.78 -7.96
C LEU A 282 -7.07 -7.89 -6.94
N VAL A 283 -6.52 -6.70 -6.64
CA VAL A 283 -7.14 -5.74 -5.72
C VAL A 283 -8.48 -5.22 -6.25
N ALA A 284 -8.57 -4.98 -7.56
CA ALA A 284 -9.76 -4.39 -8.15
C ALA A 284 -10.93 -5.39 -8.26
N HIS A 285 -10.66 -6.65 -8.60
CA HIS A 285 -11.72 -7.58 -9.04
C HIS A 285 -11.84 -8.85 -8.19
N GLU A 286 -10.75 -9.36 -7.63
CA GLU A 286 -10.72 -10.71 -7.04
C GLU A 286 -10.91 -10.73 -5.53
N VAL A 287 -10.77 -9.59 -4.82
CA VAL A 287 -10.88 -9.60 -3.35
C VAL A 287 -12.26 -10.06 -2.85
N VAL A 288 -13.32 -9.79 -3.61
CA VAL A 288 -14.68 -10.28 -3.29
C VAL A 288 -14.76 -11.80 -3.41
N ARG A 289 -14.18 -12.39 -4.47
CA ARG A 289 -14.06 -13.84 -4.64
C ARG A 289 -13.24 -14.46 -3.52
N MET A 290 -12.11 -13.85 -3.16
CA MET A 290 -11.24 -14.34 -2.09
C MET A 290 -11.95 -14.43 -0.74
N ARG A 291 -12.83 -13.47 -0.42
CA ARG A 291 -13.68 -13.55 0.79
C ARG A 291 -14.75 -14.63 0.68
N ALA A 292 -15.36 -14.82 -0.48
CA ALA A 292 -16.37 -15.86 -0.68
C ALA A 292 -15.77 -17.28 -0.58
N ASP A 293 -14.53 -17.44 -1.02
CA ASP A 293 -13.82 -18.72 -1.01
C ASP A 293 -13.16 -19.04 0.34
N GLU A 294 -13.09 -18.09 1.29
CA GLU A 294 -12.37 -18.19 2.57
C GLU A 294 -12.68 -19.47 3.38
N ASN A 295 -13.94 -19.91 3.38
CA ASN A 295 -14.38 -21.13 4.08
C ASN A 295 -14.29 -22.42 3.24
N HIS A 296 -13.72 -22.35 2.03
CA HIS A 296 -13.64 -23.45 1.08
C HIS A 296 -12.17 -23.69 0.66
N PRO A 297 -11.38 -24.46 1.44
CA PRO A 297 -9.95 -24.67 1.21
C PRO A 297 -9.60 -25.07 -0.22
N GLN A 298 -10.41 -25.94 -0.84
CA GLN A 298 -10.20 -26.38 -2.22
C GLN A 298 -10.35 -25.25 -3.26
N ARG A 299 -11.27 -24.30 -3.05
CA ARG A 299 -11.41 -23.13 -3.93
C ARG A 299 -10.27 -22.14 -3.72
N VAL A 300 -9.84 -21.97 -2.47
CA VAL A 300 -8.68 -21.18 -2.09
C VAL A 300 -7.43 -21.72 -2.79
N LEU A 301 -7.13 -23.01 -2.69
CA LEU A 301 -5.98 -23.63 -3.33
C LEU A 301 -6.04 -23.55 -4.85
N ARG A 302 -7.23 -23.74 -5.44
CA ARG A 302 -7.43 -23.53 -6.88
C ARG A 302 -7.05 -22.12 -7.32
N HIS A 303 -7.51 -21.10 -6.59
CA HIS A 303 -7.16 -19.71 -6.91
C HIS A 303 -5.65 -19.44 -6.71
N VAL A 304 -5.01 -20.04 -5.70
CA VAL A 304 -3.54 -19.98 -5.55
C VAL A 304 -2.84 -20.55 -6.78
N LYS A 305 -3.28 -21.71 -7.29
CA LYS A 305 -2.71 -22.33 -8.51
C LYS A 305 -2.92 -21.47 -9.75
N GLU A 306 -4.11 -20.89 -9.93
CA GLU A 306 -4.41 -19.96 -11.03
C GLU A 306 -3.46 -18.74 -11.03
N LEU A 307 -3.20 -18.15 -9.87
CA LEU A 307 -2.23 -17.05 -9.72
C LEU A 307 -0.78 -17.52 -9.92
N ALA A 308 -0.42 -18.69 -9.40
CA ALA A 308 0.90 -19.29 -9.56
C ALA A 308 1.24 -19.53 -11.04
N GLU A 309 0.28 -19.99 -11.83
CA GLU A 309 0.44 -20.15 -13.27
C GLU A 309 0.70 -18.81 -13.98
N GLN A 310 0.02 -17.74 -13.58
CA GLN A 310 0.24 -16.41 -14.14
C GLN A 310 1.64 -15.89 -13.81
N LEU A 311 2.10 -16.07 -12.57
CA LEU A 311 3.47 -15.76 -12.17
C LEU A 311 4.50 -16.61 -12.92
N TYR A 312 4.21 -17.90 -13.13
CA TYR A 312 5.07 -18.80 -13.88
C TYR A 312 5.20 -18.37 -15.35
N LYS A 313 4.07 -18.04 -16.01
CA LYS A 313 4.02 -17.53 -17.38
C LYS A 313 4.73 -16.18 -17.49
N ASN A 314 4.63 -15.31 -16.48
CA ASN A 314 5.37 -14.06 -16.44
C ASN A 314 6.89 -14.28 -16.49
N GLU A 315 7.41 -15.21 -15.69
CA GLU A 315 8.85 -15.53 -15.66
C GLU A 315 9.31 -16.39 -16.85
N ASN A 316 8.39 -17.15 -17.46
CA ASN A 316 8.67 -18.07 -18.56
C ASN A 316 7.67 -17.84 -19.71
N PRO A 317 7.74 -16.69 -20.38
CA PRO A 317 6.80 -16.32 -21.45
C PRO A 317 6.80 -17.29 -22.63
N TYR A 318 7.92 -17.96 -22.83
CA TYR A 318 8.16 -18.85 -23.95
C TYR A 318 8.68 -20.20 -23.43
N PRO A 319 8.41 -21.31 -24.14
CA PRO A 319 8.93 -22.62 -23.77
C PRO A 319 10.46 -22.62 -23.65
N ALA A 320 10.98 -23.43 -22.71
CA ALA A 320 12.41 -23.63 -22.59
C ALA A 320 12.91 -24.37 -23.85
N VAL A 321 13.68 -23.68 -24.69
CA VAL A 321 14.33 -24.29 -25.85
C VAL A 321 15.67 -24.89 -25.40
N ALA A 322 15.83 -26.19 -25.58
CA ALA A 322 17.11 -26.85 -25.34
C ALA A 322 18.12 -26.35 -26.38
N MET A 323 19.15 -25.64 -25.92
CA MET A 323 20.25 -25.17 -26.75
C MET A 323 21.54 -25.89 -26.40
N HIS A 324 22.47 -25.92 -27.35
CA HIS A 324 23.82 -26.42 -27.13
C HIS A 324 24.51 -25.51 -26.10
N LYS A 325 24.67 -26.02 -24.89
CA LYS A 325 25.45 -25.38 -23.83
C LYS A 325 26.82 -26.03 -23.79
N VAL A 326 27.85 -25.20 -23.77
CA VAL A 326 29.20 -25.66 -23.45
C VAL A 326 29.16 -26.44 -22.13
N GLN A 327 29.85 -27.59 -22.08
CA GLN A 327 29.88 -28.44 -20.88
C GLN A 327 30.34 -27.62 -19.67
N ARG A 328 29.56 -27.68 -18.58
CA ARG A 328 29.96 -27.09 -17.31
C ARG A 328 31.26 -27.76 -16.84
N PRO A 329 32.22 -27.02 -16.26
CA PRO A 329 33.35 -27.63 -15.58
C PRO A 329 32.85 -28.68 -14.58
N GLY A 330 33.51 -29.84 -14.51
CA GLY A 330 33.12 -30.90 -13.57
C GLY A 330 33.09 -30.40 -12.13
N GLU A 331 32.23 -31.00 -11.29
CA GLU A 331 31.95 -30.55 -9.91
C GLU A 331 33.22 -30.35 -9.07
N ALA A 332 34.30 -31.11 -9.28
CA ALA A 332 35.57 -30.97 -8.56
C ALA A 332 36.53 -29.87 -9.07
N SER A 333 36.12 -29.05 -10.05
CA SER A 333 36.98 -28.00 -10.63
C SER A 333 37.40 -26.91 -9.64
N HIS A 334 36.61 -26.68 -8.58
CA HIS A 334 36.93 -25.75 -7.48
C HIS A 334 37.93 -26.32 -6.47
N LEU A 335 38.21 -27.63 -6.48
CA LEU A 335 39.19 -28.30 -5.62
C LEU A 335 40.61 -28.28 -6.21
N ARG A 336 40.83 -27.58 -7.33
CA ARG A 336 42.15 -27.46 -7.96
C ARG A 336 43.11 -26.74 -7.02
N ARG A 337 44.14 -27.46 -6.56
CA ARG A 337 45.17 -27.02 -5.60
C ARG A 337 45.98 -25.77 -5.99
N ALA A 338 45.90 -25.33 -7.26
CA ALA A 338 46.53 -24.11 -7.73
C ALA A 338 45.57 -23.34 -8.64
N PRO A 339 45.05 -22.17 -8.22
CA PRO A 339 44.33 -21.29 -9.12
C PRO A 339 45.30 -20.80 -10.19
N ARG A 340 45.08 -21.18 -11.45
CA ARG A 340 45.78 -20.54 -12.57
C ARG A 340 45.32 -19.08 -12.61
N PRO A 341 46.24 -18.10 -12.73
CA PRO A 341 45.85 -16.70 -12.83
C PRO A 341 45.01 -16.50 -14.10
N PHE A 342 43.98 -15.67 -14.00
CA PHE A 342 43.16 -15.30 -15.16
C PHE A 342 44.06 -14.67 -16.23
N PRO A 343 43.96 -15.09 -17.51
CA PRO A 343 44.83 -14.57 -18.55
C PRO A 343 44.61 -13.06 -18.72
N ARG A 344 45.67 -12.33 -19.11
CA ARG A 344 45.52 -10.94 -19.52
C ARG A 344 44.73 -10.90 -20.83
N LEU A 345 43.68 -10.09 -20.86
CA LEU A 345 42.88 -9.85 -22.05
C LEU A 345 43.56 -8.78 -22.91
N ASP A 346 43.51 -8.95 -24.23
CA ASP A 346 43.88 -7.90 -25.18
C ASP A 346 42.75 -6.86 -25.28
N GLU A 347 42.98 -5.68 -24.69
CA GLU A 347 42.02 -4.57 -24.69
C GLU A 347 41.67 -4.09 -26.10
N GLY A 348 42.65 -4.02 -27.00
CA GLY A 348 42.45 -3.59 -28.39
C GLY A 348 41.57 -4.56 -29.16
N MET A 349 41.77 -5.86 -28.95
CA MET A 349 40.93 -6.90 -29.55
C MET A 349 39.48 -6.83 -29.04
N VAL A 350 39.28 -6.68 -27.73
CA VAL A 350 37.93 -6.56 -27.15
C VAL A 350 37.22 -5.30 -27.67
N GLN A 351 37.91 -4.16 -27.70
CA GLN A 351 37.35 -2.91 -28.21
C GLN A 351 36.98 -3.04 -29.69
N TRP A 352 37.83 -3.66 -30.51
CA TRP A 352 37.54 -3.91 -31.92
C TRP A 352 36.28 -4.77 -32.13
N ILE A 353 36.06 -5.80 -31.29
CA ILE A 353 34.85 -6.62 -31.33
C ILE A 353 33.61 -5.79 -30.97
N VAL A 354 33.72 -4.93 -29.96
CA VAL A 354 32.64 -4.02 -29.54
C VAL A 354 32.27 -3.04 -30.65
N ASP A 355 33.27 -2.39 -31.25
CA ASP A 355 33.07 -1.43 -32.34
C ASP A 355 32.47 -2.10 -33.58
N GLN A 356 32.92 -3.31 -33.92
CA GLN A 356 32.35 -4.07 -35.02
C GLN A 356 30.88 -4.42 -34.78
N ALA A 357 30.51 -4.79 -33.55
CA ALA A 357 29.11 -5.07 -33.21
C ALA A 357 28.25 -3.79 -33.21
N ALA A 358 28.79 -2.67 -32.70
CA ALA A 358 28.12 -1.38 -32.74
C ALA A 358 27.87 -0.92 -34.19
N ALA A 359 28.84 -1.09 -35.08
CA ALA A 359 28.70 -0.80 -36.51
C ALA A 359 27.62 -1.68 -37.18
N LYS A 360 27.53 -2.97 -36.83
CA LYS A 360 26.46 -3.86 -37.31
C LYS A 360 25.06 -3.45 -36.82
N MET A 361 24.97 -2.72 -35.71
CA MET A 361 23.72 -2.24 -35.11
C MET A 361 23.31 -0.84 -35.58
N GLN A 362 24.17 -0.11 -36.29
CA GLN A 362 23.82 1.19 -36.87
C GLN A 362 22.72 1.02 -37.92
N GLY A 363 21.49 1.42 -37.56
CA GLY A 363 20.29 1.28 -38.41
C GLY A 363 19.25 0.29 -37.91
N ALA A 364 19.53 -0.44 -36.82
CA ALA A 364 18.49 -1.24 -36.17
C ALA A 364 17.44 -0.31 -35.52
N PRO A 365 16.14 -0.54 -35.75
CA PRO A 365 15.10 0.28 -35.11
C PRO A 365 15.22 0.15 -33.58
N PRO A 366 15.06 1.25 -32.82
CA PRO A 366 15.10 1.18 -31.37
C PRO A 366 14.01 0.22 -30.90
N ALA A 367 14.39 -0.74 -30.05
CA ALA A 367 13.42 -1.60 -29.39
C ALA A 367 12.62 -0.73 -28.40
N VAL A 368 11.51 -0.16 -28.84
CA VAL A 368 10.58 0.59 -27.99
C VAL A 368 9.30 -0.22 -27.91
N LYS A 369 8.97 -0.71 -26.71
CA LYS A 369 7.66 -1.30 -26.45
C LYS A 369 6.67 -0.17 -26.20
N ALA A 370 5.52 -0.20 -26.88
CA ALA A 370 4.40 0.64 -26.51
C ALA A 370 3.79 0.09 -25.20
N GLU A 371 4.10 0.70 -24.06
CA GLU A 371 3.39 0.41 -22.81
C GLU A 371 1.94 0.91 -22.92
N LYS A 372 0.98 -0.02 -22.83
CA LYS A 372 -0.44 0.32 -22.81
C LYS A 372 -0.79 0.90 -21.44
N ARG A 373 -0.81 2.22 -21.34
CA ARG A 373 -1.26 2.94 -20.14
C ARG A 373 -2.79 2.99 -20.10
N THR A 374 -3.35 2.67 -18.94
CA THR A 374 -4.80 2.68 -18.72
C THR A 374 -5.11 3.33 -17.38
N THR A 375 -6.38 3.70 -17.19
CA THR A 375 -6.86 4.14 -15.87
C THR A 375 -6.91 2.93 -14.95
N VAL A 376 -6.19 3.00 -13.82
CA VAL A 376 -6.13 1.90 -12.85
C VAL A 376 -7.47 1.79 -12.11
N PRO A 377 -8.16 0.64 -12.16
CA PRO A 377 -9.46 0.45 -11.53
C PRO A 377 -9.35 0.57 -10.00
N SER A 378 -10.30 1.29 -9.37
CA SER A 378 -10.33 1.47 -7.91
C SER A 378 -10.91 0.26 -7.15
N GLY A 379 -11.51 -0.70 -7.86
CA GLY A 379 -12.24 -1.81 -7.27
C GLY A 379 -13.54 -1.40 -6.57
N PRO A 380 -14.24 -2.34 -5.93
CA PRO A 380 -15.46 -2.05 -5.19
C PRO A 380 -15.19 -1.05 -4.06
N PRO A 381 -16.12 -0.11 -3.78
CA PRO A 381 -16.00 0.77 -2.63
C PRO A 381 -15.88 -0.07 -1.36
N MET A 382 -15.07 0.40 -0.40
CA MET A 382 -14.93 -0.26 0.90
C MET A 382 -16.30 -0.24 1.61
N SER A 383 -17.07 -1.31 1.46
CA SER A 383 -18.23 -1.52 2.33
C SER A 383 -17.70 -1.77 3.74
N ALA A 384 -18.36 -1.20 4.74
CA ALA A 384 -18.11 -1.49 6.14
C ALA A 384 -18.48 -2.96 6.41
N GLY A 385 -17.61 -3.87 5.98
CA GLY A 385 -17.76 -5.31 6.15
C GLY A 385 -17.55 -5.65 7.62
N GLY A 386 -18.56 -6.23 8.24
CA GLY A 386 -18.50 -6.72 9.62
C GLY A 386 -19.35 -5.95 10.62
N LEU A 387 -20.64 -5.69 10.32
CA LEU A 387 -21.59 -5.51 11.40
C LEU A 387 -21.71 -6.83 12.17
N HIS A 388 -20.90 -6.99 13.22
CA HIS A 388 -21.18 -7.92 14.30
C HIS A 388 -22.65 -7.75 14.70
N GLY A 389 -23.42 -8.83 14.86
CA GLY A 389 -24.88 -8.76 15.06
C GLY A 389 -25.36 -7.81 16.16
N ASN A 390 -24.53 -7.54 17.16
CA ASN A 390 -24.78 -6.53 18.22
C ASN A 390 -24.83 -5.08 17.70
N SER A 391 -24.10 -4.79 16.62
CA SER A 391 -24.08 -3.47 15.96
C SER A 391 -25.38 -3.20 15.22
N ALA A 392 -25.97 -4.20 14.57
CA ALA A 392 -27.21 -4.04 13.81
C ALA A 392 -28.38 -3.57 14.69
N ARG A 393 -28.56 -4.19 15.87
CA ARG A 393 -29.58 -3.76 16.84
C ARG A 393 -29.34 -2.34 17.36
N ARG A 394 -28.07 -1.96 17.59
CA ARG A 394 -27.71 -0.59 18.01
C ARG A 394 -28.01 0.43 16.91
N LEU A 395 -27.72 0.12 15.65
CA LEU A 395 -28.06 1.00 14.53
C LEU A 395 -29.58 1.16 14.38
N GLU A 396 -30.33 0.09 14.57
CA GLU A 396 -31.79 0.13 14.49
C GLU A 396 -32.41 1.01 15.58
N VAL A 397 -31.86 0.97 16.79
CA VAL A 397 -32.26 1.88 17.88
C VAL A 397 -32.01 3.34 17.52
N VAL A 398 -30.89 3.64 16.83
CA VAL A 398 -30.60 5.00 16.32
C VAL A 398 -31.61 5.42 15.27
N ARG A 399 -31.88 4.57 14.26
CA ARG A 399 -32.87 4.85 13.20
C ARG A 399 -34.25 5.11 13.77
N ASN A 400 -34.74 4.22 14.62
CA ASN A 400 -36.07 4.33 15.25
C ASN A 400 -36.21 5.61 16.09
N CYS A 401 -35.17 5.99 16.83
CA CYS A 401 -35.19 7.23 17.61
C CYS A 401 -35.27 8.46 16.69
N ILE A 402 -34.51 8.49 15.60
CA ILE A 402 -34.55 9.60 14.63
C ILE A 402 -35.94 9.66 13.99
N SER A 403 -36.48 8.53 13.52
CA SER A 403 -37.85 8.46 12.97
C SER A 403 -38.88 8.99 13.96
N TYR A 404 -38.83 8.62 15.24
CA TYR A 404 -39.75 9.14 16.26
C TYR A 404 -39.62 10.63 16.50
N VAL A 405 -38.41 11.20 16.49
CA VAL A 405 -38.21 12.65 16.59
C VAL A 405 -38.91 13.35 15.42
N PHE A 406 -38.66 12.89 14.19
CA PHE A 406 -39.25 13.50 13.00
C PHE A 406 -40.76 13.21 12.88
N GLU A 407 -41.28 12.09 13.38
CA GLU A 407 -42.73 11.81 13.43
C GLU A 407 -43.46 12.57 14.55
N GLY A 408 -42.76 13.32 15.40
CA GLY A 408 -43.35 14.04 16.54
C GLY A 408 -43.69 13.15 17.74
N LYS A 409 -43.23 11.89 17.75
CA LYS A 409 -43.42 10.93 18.85
C LYS A 409 -42.38 11.13 19.96
N MET A 410 -42.37 12.32 20.56
CA MET A 410 -41.31 12.76 21.49
C MET A 410 -41.18 11.89 22.75
N LEU A 411 -42.27 11.29 23.24
CA LEU A 411 -42.24 10.38 24.40
C LEU A 411 -41.46 9.09 24.11
N GLU A 412 -41.63 8.52 22.91
CA GLU A 412 -40.91 7.30 22.50
C GLU A 412 -39.44 7.61 22.19
N ALA A 413 -39.17 8.74 21.52
CA ALA A 413 -37.80 9.24 21.32
C ALA A 413 -37.07 9.43 22.67
N LYS A 414 -37.74 9.99 23.68
CA LYS A 414 -37.17 10.20 25.02
C LYS A 414 -36.79 8.89 25.71
N LYS A 415 -37.58 7.82 25.53
CA LYS A 415 -37.26 6.48 26.08
C LYS A 415 -36.00 5.89 25.43
N LEU A 416 -35.82 6.10 24.12
CA LEU A 416 -34.69 5.55 23.37
C LEU A 416 -33.41 6.38 23.50
N LEU A 417 -33.50 7.68 23.79
CA LEU A 417 -32.37 8.60 23.81
C LEU A 417 -31.16 8.13 24.64
N PRO A 418 -31.29 7.61 25.87
CA PRO A 418 -30.13 7.12 26.64
C PRO A 418 -29.42 5.94 25.96
N ALA A 419 -30.17 5.06 25.28
CA ALA A 419 -29.61 3.95 24.53
C ALA A 419 -28.89 4.44 23.25
N VAL A 420 -29.46 5.44 22.58
CA VAL A 420 -28.85 6.11 21.42
C VAL A 420 -27.55 6.79 21.81
N LEU A 421 -27.52 7.61 22.85
CA LEU A 421 -26.29 8.30 23.28
C LEU A 421 -25.17 7.29 23.63
N ARG A 422 -25.50 6.15 24.26
CA ARG A 422 -24.54 5.05 24.46
C ARG A 422 -24.08 4.41 23.15
N ALA A 423 -24.98 4.23 22.19
CA ALA A 423 -24.65 3.68 20.87
C ALA A 423 -23.74 4.63 20.08
N LEU A 424 -23.95 5.95 20.18
CA LEU A 424 -23.19 7.00 19.48
C LEU A 424 -21.72 7.10 19.91
N LYS A 425 -21.31 6.47 21.01
CA LYS A 425 -19.88 6.25 21.28
C LYS A 425 -19.20 5.46 20.15
N GLY A 426 -19.96 4.58 19.49
CA GLY A 426 -19.49 3.79 18.35
C GLY A 426 -19.57 4.54 17.01
N ARG A 427 -18.53 4.43 16.19
CA ARG A 427 -18.43 5.07 14.86
C ARG A 427 -19.59 4.74 13.92
N ALA A 428 -20.02 3.48 13.87
CA ALA A 428 -21.09 3.04 12.96
C ALA A 428 -22.42 3.74 13.29
N ALA A 429 -22.72 3.94 14.57
CA ALA A 429 -23.92 4.65 15.02
C ALA A 429 -23.86 6.15 14.67
N ARG A 430 -22.69 6.79 14.81
CA ARG A 430 -22.49 8.20 14.40
C ARG A 430 -22.66 8.40 12.90
N ARG A 431 -22.12 7.49 12.09
CA ARG A 431 -22.34 7.49 10.63
C ARG A 431 -23.80 7.27 10.26
N CYS A 432 -24.46 6.29 10.90
CA CYS A 432 -25.89 6.03 10.72
C CYS A 432 -26.71 7.29 11.02
N LEU A 433 -26.43 7.96 12.15
CA LEU A 433 -27.09 9.20 12.51
C LEU A 433 -26.89 10.31 11.46
N ALA A 434 -25.65 10.52 11.00
CA ALA A 434 -25.38 11.52 9.95
C ALA A 434 -26.14 11.20 8.65
N GLN A 435 -26.24 9.92 8.26
CA GLN A 435 -26.97 9.49 7.06
C GLN A 435 -28.48 9.72 7.18
N GLU A 436 -29.10 9.30 8.29
CA GLU A 436 -30.53 9.48 8.52
C GLU A 436 -30.93 10.96 8.60
N LEU A 437 -30.11 11.78 9.27
CA LEU A 437 -30.32 13.24 9.31
C LEU A 437 -30.17 13.88 7.93
N HIS A 438 -29.25 13.40 7.11
CA HIS A 438 -29.09 13.87 5.73
C HIS A 438 -30.31 13.57 4.87
N LEU A 439 -30.90 12.38 5.00
CA LEU A 439 -32.14 12.02 4.32
C LEU A 439 -33.29 12.98 4.68
N HIS A 440 -33.45 13.29 5.97
CA HIS A 440 -34.48 14.24 6.40
C HIS A 440 -34.20 15.68 5.98
N ALA A 441 -32.93 16.10 5.93
CA ALA A 441 -32.56 17.42 5.42
C ALA A 441 -32.88 17.57 3.92
N GLN A 442 -32.64 16.53 3.11
CA GLN A 442 -33.00 16.53 1.68
C GLN A 442 -34.52 16.59 1.45
N GLN A 443 -35.30 16.01 2.36
CA GLN A 443 -36.77 16.06 2.33
C GLN A 443 -37.34 17.42 2.81
N SER A 444 -36.51 18.47 2.91
CA SER A 444 -36.89 19.81 3.40
C SER A 444 -37.43 19.84 4.83
N ARG A 445 -37.13 18.83 5.66
CA ARG A 445 -37.54 18.75 7.07
C ARG A 445 -36.53 19.40 8.02
N ALA A 446 -35.83 20.41 7.54
CA ALA A 446 -34.73 21.05 8.26
C ALA A 446 -35.19 22.07 9.32
N VAL A 447 -36.43 22.57 9.21
CA VAL A 447 -37.03 23.46 10.23
C VAL A 447 -37.75 22.61 11.27
N LEU A 448 -37.24 22.64 12.50
CA LEU A 448 -37.67 21.79 13.61
C LEU A 448 -38.45 22.60 14.66
N ASP A 449 -39.34 21.91 15.39
CA ASP A 449 -39.89 22.46 16.63
C ASP A 449 -38.85 22.50 17.77
N HIS A 450 -39.21 23.09 18.90
CA HIS A 450 -38.29 23.26 20.02
C HIS A 450 -37.76 21.92 20.58
N GLN A 451 -38.64 20.92 20.72
CA GLN A 451 -38.26 19.62 21.30
C GLN A 451 -37.46 18.79 20.30
N GLN A 452 -37.86 18.77 19.02
CA GLN A 452 -37.12 18.11 17.95
C GLN A 452 -35.70 18.67 17.82
N PHE A 453 -35.57 19.99 17.84
CA PHE A 453 -34.29 20.67 17.75
C PHE A 453 -33.33 20.25 18.88
N ASP A 454 -33.82 20.24 20.13
CA ASP A 454 -32.99 19.87 21.28
C ASP A 454 -32.51 18.41 21.19
N PHE A 455 -33.35 17.48 20.72
CA PHE A 455 -32.94 16.09 20.52
C PHE A 455 -31.88 15.96 19.42
N VAL A 456 -32.07 16.60 18.27
CA VAL A 456 -31.12 16.55 17.15
C VAL A 456 -29.78 17.14 17.56
N VAL A 457 -29.77 18.33 18.16
CA VAL A 457 -28.56 19.00 18.65
C VAL A 457 -27.85 18.17 19.70
N ARG A 458 -28.58 17.55 20.63
CA ARG A 458 -27.99 16.68 21.67
C ARG A 458 -27.30 15.46 21.07
N MET A 459 -27.89 14.84 20.05
CA MET A 459 -27.27 13.71 19.36
C MET A 459 -26.06 14.14 18.52
N MET A 460 -26.11 15.29 17.83
CA MET A 460 -24.96 15.86 17.11
C MET A 460 -23.81 16.19 18.06
N ASN A 461 -24.10 16.81 19.21
CA ASN A 461 -23.11 17.09 20.26
C ASN A 461 -22.40 15.82 20.74
N CYS A 462 -23.16 14.76 21.02
CA CYS A 462 -22.60 13.47 21.41
C CYS A 462 -21.68 12.89 20.32
N CYS A 463 -22.02 13.06 19.05
CA CYS A 463 -21.19 12.57 17.95
C CYS A 463 -19.83 13.28 17.87
N LEU A 464 -19.82 14.58 18.15
CA LEU A 464 -18.63 15.45 18.08
C LEU A 464 -17.76 15.36 19.35
N GLN A 465 -18.35 15.12 20.52
CA GLN A 465 -17.64 14.97 21.81
C GLN A 465 -16.73 13.74 21.86
N ASP A 466 -17.16 12.61 21.28
CA ASP A 466 -16.42 11.33 21.31
C ASP A 466 -15.55 11.12 20.04
N CYS A 467 -15.18 12.18 19.33
CA CYS A 467 -14.27 12.12 18.17
C CYS A 467 -12.81 11.99 18.64
N THR A 468 -12.09 10.96 18.18
CA THR A 468 -10.64 10.80 18.36
C THR A 468 -9.89 11.31 17.13
N SER A 469 -8.61 11.70 17.25
CA SER A 469 -7.80 12.32 16.18
C SER A 469 -7.72 11.56 14.85
N LEU A 470 -7.93 10.24 14.88
CA LEU A 470 -7.97 9.38 13.69
C LEU A 470 -9.37 9.28 13.05
N ASP A 471 -10.43 9.62 13.79
CA ASP A 471 -11.84 9.58 13.36
C ASP A 471 -12.46 10.99 13.20
N GLU A 472 -11.77 12.01 13.73
CA GLU A 472 -12.22 13.39 13.94
C GLU A 472 -12.78 14.04 12.67
N HIS A 473 -12.11 13.89 11.54
CA HIS A 473 -12.50 14.64 10.35
C HIS A 473 -13.69 14.04 9.61
N GLY A 474 -13.86 12.71 9.61
CA GLY A 474 -14.88 12.07 8.76
C GLY A 474 -16.32 12.28 9.25
N ILE A 475 -16.55 12.20 10.56
CA ILE A 475 -17.88 12.41 11.14
C ILE A 475 -18.19 13.91 11.21
N ALA A 476 -17.22 14.73 11.63
CA ALA A 476 -17.36 16.18 11.67
C ALA A 476 -17.65 16.75 10.27
N ALA A 477 -16.99 16.24 9.23
CA ALA A 477 -17.25 16.56 7.83
C ALA A 477 -18.69 16.25 7.43
N ALA A 478 -19.19 15.06 7.77
CA ALA A 478 -20.55 14.63 7.43
C ALA A 478 -21.63 15.44 8.17
N LEU A 479 -21.35 15.90 9.39
CA LEU A 479 -22.26 16.71 10.18
C LEU A 479 -22.25 18.19 9.77
N LEU A 480 -21.16 18.70 9.18
CA LEU A 480 -21.00 20.12 8.88
C LEU A 480 -22.14 20.70 8.00
N PRO A 481 -22.58 20.07 6.88
CA PRO A 481 -23.72 20.55 6.11
C PRO A 481 -25.05 20.47 6.88
N LEU A 482 -25.16 19.52 7.82
CA LEU A 482 -26.40 19.30 8.59
C LEU A 482 -26.57 20.35 9.67
N VAL A 483 -25.49 20.73 10.36
CA VAL A 483 -25.55 21.74 11.42
C VAL A 483 -25.86 23.13 10.87
N THR A 484 -25.51 23.38 9.59
CA THR A 484 -25.89 24.59 8.86
C THR A 484 -27.29 24.52 8.26
N ALA A 485 -27.87 23.32 8.11
CA ALA A 485 -29.21 23.14 7.54
C ALA A 485 -30.30 23.16 8.62
N PHE A 486 -30.13 22.41 9.71
CA PHE A 486 -31.15 22.27 10.75
C PHE A 486 -31.29 23.54 11.59
N CYS A 487 -32.52 24.04 11.72
CA CYS A 487 -32.82 25.25 12.47
C CYS A 487 -34.17 25.20 13.20
N ARG A 488 -34.37 26.06 14.19
CA ARG A 488 -35.67 26.33 14.82
C ARG A 488 -36.02 27.81 14.76
N LYS A 489 -37.31 28.13 14.72
CA LYS A 489 -37.81 29.52 14.82
C LYS A 489 -38.10 29.84 16.29
N LEU A 490 -37.46 30.88 16.83
CA LEU A 490 -37.65 31.31 18.22
C LEU A 490 -38.72 32.41 18.33
N SER A 491 -38.63 33.41 17.45
CA SER A 491 -39.57 34.53 17.35
C SER A 491 -39.63 35.00 15.88
N PRO A 492 -40.58 35.87 15.49
CA PRO A 492 -40.66 36.38 14.13
C PRO A 492 -39.33 36.99 13.69
N GLY A 493 -38.73 36.43 12.63
CA GLY A 493 -37.42 36.87 12.11
C GLY A 493 -36.19 36.29 12.81
N VAL A 494 -36.33 35.54 13.90
CA VAL A 494 -35.20 34.94 14.62
C VAL A 494 -35.16 33.42 14.43
N THR A 495 -34.19 32.96 13.64
CA THR A 495 -33.89 31.55 13.40
C THR A 495 -32.59 31.16 14.09
N GLN A 496 -32.64 30.12 14.92
CA GLN A 496 -31.45 29.53 15.51
C GLN A 496 -31.04 28.28 14.73
N PHE A 497 -29.80 28.25 14.24
CA PHE A 497 -29.23 27.08 13.57
C PHE A 497 -28.55 26.16 14.58
N ALA A 498 -28.56 24.85 14.29
CA ALA A 498 -27.87 23.85 15.10
C ALA A 498 -26.38 24.20 15.26
N TYR A 499 -25.75 24.75 14.22
CA TYR A 499 -24.36 25.26 14.24
C TYR A 499 -24.03 26.10 15.48
N SER A 500 -24.93 27.03 15.87
CA SER A 500 -24.72 27.90 17.06
C SER A 500 -24.58 27.12 18.37
N CYS A 501 -25.07 25.88 18.43
CA CYS A 501 -25.03 25.03 19.61
C CYS A 501 -23.88 24.01 19.59
N VAL A 502 -23.15 23.90 18.48
CA VAL A 502 -22.10 22.89 18.29
C VAL A 502 -20.77 23.48 17.77
N GLN A 503 -20.72 24.79 17.48
CA GLN A 503 -19.53 25.44 16.91
C GLN A 503 -18.26 25.39 17.78
N GLU A 504 -18.42 25.23 19.10
CA GLU A 504 -17.32 25.25 20.09
C GLU A 504 -16.54 23.92 20.17
N HIS A 505 -16.86 22.91 19.37
CA HIS A 505 -16.12 21.64 19.38
C HIS A 505 -14.74 21.81 18.75
N VAL A 506 -13.71 21.25 19.42
CA VAL A 506 -12.28 21.37 19.06
C VAL A 506 -11.99 20.95 17.62
N VAL A 507 -12.71 19.95 17.08
CA VAL A 507 -12.51 19.48 15.71
C VAL A 507 -12.62 20.59 14.66
N TRP A 508 -13.42 21.63 14.91
CA TRP A 508 -13.61 22.74 13.97
C TRP A 508 -12.67 23.93 14.22
N SER A 509 -11.90 23.93 15.30
CA SER A 509 -10.79 24.88 15.49
C SER A 509 -9.47 24.36 14.93
N THR A 510 -9.39 23.06 14.63
CA THR A 510 -8.20 22.37 14.11
C THR A 510 -7.94 22.68 12.61
N PRO A 511 -6.79 23.26 12.22
CA PRO A 511 -6.45 23.53 10.82
C PRO A 511 -6.47 22.29 9.92
N GLN A 512 -6.03 21.15 10.45
CA GLN A 512 -5.95 19.86 9.74
C GLN A 512 -7.34 19.39 9.26
N PHE A 513 -8.41 19.69 10.02
CA PHE A 513 -9.77 19.38 9.60
C PHE A 513 -10.17 20.15 8.34
N TRP A 514 -9.92 21.46 8.35
CA TRP A 514 -10.29 22.34 7.24
C TRP A 514 -9.48 22.06 5.99
N GLU A 515 -8.19 21.73 6.13
CA GLU A 515 -7.39 21.24 5.02
C GLU A 515 -7.96 19.93 4.45
N ALA A 516 -8.25 18.93 5.29
CA ALA A 516 -8.83 17.67 4.85
C ALA A 516 -10.18 17.85 4.15
N MET A 517 -11.05 18.72 4.69
CA MET A 517 -12.34 19.08 4.09
C MET A 517 -12.18 19.76 2.74
N PHE A 518 -11.33 20.77 2.64
CA PHE A 518 -11.10 21.51 1.39
C PHE A 518 -10.56 20.59 0.29
N TYR A 519 -9.53 19.80 0.59
CA TYR A 519 -8.96 18.88 -0.39
C TYR A 519 -9.96 17.76 -0.77
N GLY A 520 -10.79 17.30 0.18
CA GLY A 520 -11.86 16.34 -0.09
C GLY A 520 -12.92 16.88 -1.05
N ASP A 521 -13.37 18.12 -0.83
CA ASP A 521 -14.46 18.74 -1.59
C ASP A 521 -14.03 19.16 -3.02
N VAL A 522 -12.80 19.67 -3.16
CA VAL A 522 -12.18 19.96 -4.48
C VAL A 522 -12.05 18.68 -5.33
N THR A 523 -11.82 17.54 -4.69
CA THR A 523 -11.71 16.24 -5.38
C THR A 523 -13.07 15.69 -5.81
N GLN A 524 -14.14 15.93 -5.04
CA GLN A 524 -15.49 15.45 -5.36
C GLN A 524 -16.27 16.36 -6.34
N ARG A 525 -15.96 17.67 -6.40
CA ARG A 525 -16.67 18.66 -7.23
C ARG A 525 -15.72 19.55 -8.07
N PRO A 526 -14.87 18.98 -8.95
CA PRO A 526 -13.89 19.76 -9.71
C PRO A 526 -14.53 20.80 -10.67
N VAL A 527 -15.76 20.56 -11.14
CA VAL A 527 -16.42 21.39 -12.16
C VAL A 527 -16.90 22.74 -11.62
N MET A 528 -17.29 22.83 -10.34
CA MET A 528 -17.73 24.10 -9.74
C MET A 528 -16.58 25.10 -9.54
N TRP A 529 -15.37 24.60 -9.24
CA TRP A 529 -14.20 25.45 -8.98
C TRP A 529 -13.56 25.99 -10.26
N LEU A 530 -13.63 25.26 -11.38
CA LEU A 530 -13.22 25.78 -12.70
C LEU A 530 -14.05 27.01 -13.13
N GLY A 531 -15.34 27.04 -12.80
CA GLY A 531 -16.21 28.20 -13.06
C GLY A 531 -15.89 29.42 -12.19
N LEU A 532 -15.56 29.21 -10.91
CA LEU A 532 -15.18 30.27 -9.97
C LEU A 532 -13.78 30.85 -10.25
N TRP A 533 -12.84 30.04 -10.73
CA TRP A 533 -11.50 30.51 -11.09
C TRP A 533 -11.50 31.34 -12.38
N SER A 534 -12.33 30.97 -13.36
CA SER A 534 -12.62 31.79 -14.55
C SER A 534 -13.17 33.17 -14.16
N ALA A 535 -14.17 33.22 -13.28
CA ALA A 535 -14.78 34.47 -12.82
C ALA A 535 -13.84 35.36 -11.98
N SER A 536 -12.94 34.76 -11.20
CA SER A 536 -11.99 35.49 -10.35
C SER A 536 -10.80 36.05 -11.13
N SER A 537 -10.40 35.39 -12.22
CA SER A 537 -9.29 35.83 -13.07
C SER A 537 -9.64 37.10 -13.87
N THR A 538 -10.90 37.27 -14.29
CA THR A 538 -11.37 38.47 -15.00
C THR A 538 -11.48 39.70 -14.09
N ALA A 539 -11.70 39.51 -12.79
CA ALA A 539 -11.81 40.60 -11.81
C ALA A 539 -10.44 41.10 -11.30
N LEU A 540 -9.40 40.26 -11.33
CA LEU A 540 -8.05 40.60 -10.85
C LEU A 540 -7.21 41.37 -11.87
N TRP A 541 -7.49 41.23 -13.17
CA TRP A 541 -6.79 41.97 -14.24
C TRP A 541 -7.26 43.41 -14.42
N THR A 542 -8.48 43.77 -13.98
CA THR A 542 -9.00 45.15 -14.07
C THR A 542 -8.60 46.04 -12.89
N ARG A 543 -8.09 45.48 -11.78
CA ARG A 543 -7.67 46.24 -10.59
C ARG A 543 -6.15 46.41 -10.44
N SER A 544 -5.34 45.68 -11.21
CA SER A 544 -3.88 45.67 -11.12
C SER A 544 -3.18 46.73 -11.98
N ALA A 545 -3.90 47.50 -12.80
CA ALA A 545 -3.33 48.60 -13.60
C ALA A 545 -3.17 49.95 -12.86
N GLN A 546 -3.54 50.04 -11.57
CA GLN A 546 -3.42 51.27 -10.78
C GLN A 546 -2.80 51.02 -9.40
N ARG A 547 -1.51 50.67 -9.37
CA ARG A 547 -0.53 51.19 -8.40
C ARG A 547 0.81 50.46 -8.55
N VAL A 548 1.77 51.18 -9.11
CA VAL A 548 3.20 50.84 -9.15
C VAL A 548 3.85 51.21 -7.81
N GLY A 549 4.71 50.34 -7.27
CA GLY A 549 5.69 50.73 -6.25
C GLY A 549 6.08 49.69 -5.19
N SER A 550 6.95 48.72 -5.57
CA SER A 550 7.99 48.00 -4.79
C SER A 550 7.73 47.32 -3.42
N PRO A 551 8.57 46.33 -3.04
CA PRO A 551 8.12 45.09 -2.43
C PRO A 551 8.28 45.05 -0.91
N ALA A 552 7.28 44.48 -0.22
CA ALA A 552 7.45 44.04 1.16
C ALA A 552 6.72 42.70 1.37
N THR A 553 7.51 41.73 1.81
CA THR A 553 7.12 40.44 2.39
C THR A 553 5.94 40.58 3.36
N THR A 554 4.86 39.83 3.17
CA THR A 554 3.97 39.40 4.26
C THR A 554 3.15 38.18 3.87
N SER A 555 3.32 37.12 4.67
CA SER A 555 2.39 36.01 4.83
C SER A 555 1.02 36.54 5.27
N ARG A 556 0.04 36.57 4.35
CA ARG A 556 -1.38 36.72 4.65
C ARG A 556 -2.15 35.69 3.84
N GLY A 557 -2.20 34.45 4.35
CA GLY A 557 -3.03 33.36 3.79
C GLY A 557 -4.14 32.88 4.72
N CYS A 558 -4.28 33.46 5.92
CA CYS A 558 -5.17 32.92 6.96
C CYS A 558 -6.53 33.64 7.07
N MET A 559 -6.79 34.69 6.30
CA MET A 559 -8.12 35.33 6.26
C MET A 559 -8.86 34.89 5.00
N SER A 560 -10.05 34.30 5.18
CA SER A 560 -11.07 33.97 4.17
C SER A 560 -11.39 32.47 3.94
N TRP A 561 -11.41 31.64 4.98
CA TRP A 561 -12.01 30.30 4.88
C TRP A 561 -13.52 30.30 5.20
N CYS A 562 -13.98 31.15 6.14
CA CYS A 562 -15.41 31.30 6.45
C CYS A 562 -16.25 31.98 5.35
N GLN A 563 -15.66 32.84 4.52
CA GLN A 563 -16.40 33.56 3.47
C GLN A 563 -16.86 32.65 2.32
N VAL A 564 -16.18 31.52 2.09
CA VAL A 564 -16.55 30.54 1.05
C VAL A 564 -17.82 29.77 1.42
N TRP A 565 -18.17 29.71 2.71
CA TRP A 565 -19.30 28.93 3.23
C TRP A 565 -20.49 29.79 3.71
N GLY A 566 -20.50 31.10 3.44
CA GLY A 566 -21.67 31.95 3.68
C GLY A 566 -22.03 32.17 5.16
N LEU A 567 -21.08 32.07 6.08
CA LEU A 567 -21.29 32.43 7.48
C LEU A 567 -21.11 33.94 7.66
N GLY A 568 -22.22 34.68 7.61
CA GLY A 568 -22.25 36.11 7.91
C GLY A 568 -22.05 36.37 9.39
N LEU A 569 -20.87 36.89 9.78
CA LEU A 569 -20.65 37.46 11.10
C LEU A 569 -20.87 38.97 11.04
N GLY A 570 -21.89 39.43 11.77
CA GLY A 570 -22.11 40.83 12.08
C GLY A 570 -20.91 41.40 12.83
N THR A 571 -20.49 42.59 12.39
CA THR A 571 -19.42 43.40 12.94
C THR A 571 -19.58 43.66 14.44
N LEU A 572 -18.56 43.34 15.25
CA LEU A 572 -18.23 44.10 16.46
C LEU A 572 -16.70 44.20 16.67
N PRO A 573 -16.21 45.31 17.26
CA PRO A 573 -14.81 45.73 17.24
C PRO A 573 -14.06 45.29 18.51
N LEU A 574 -12.77 45.67 18.58
CA LEU A 574 -11.77 45.56 19.66
C LEU A 574 -10.65 44.57 19.26
N GLY A 575 -9.39 44.97 19.12
CA GLY A 575 -8.64 45.92 19.94
C GLY A 575 -7.87 45.12 20.99
N GLY A 576 -6.66 44.66 20.63
CA GLY A 576 -5.81 43.90 21.55
C GLY A 576 -4.58 43.33 20.87
N ARG A 577 -3.43 43.97 21.09
CA ARG A 577 -2.09 43.47 20.71
C ARG A 577 -1.74 42.24 21.56
N ALA A 578 -1.22 41.19 20.93
CA ALA A 578 -0.40 40.19 21.60
C ALA A 578 0.78 39.82 20.68
N GLN A 579 1.98 39.94 21.23
CA GLN A 579 3.28 39.75 20.59
C GLN A 579 3.58 38.25 20.40
N ALA A 580 4.17 37.91 19.25
CA ALA A 580 4.79 36.61 19.00
C ALA A 580 6.23 36.62 19.55
N LEU A 581 6.62 35.52 20.20
CA LEU A 581 8.01 35.14 20.46
C LEU A 581 8.26 33.80 19.75
N VAL A 582 9.46 33.72 19.19
CA VAL A 582 10.02 32.79 18.19
C VAL A 582 9.88 31.32 18.54
#